data_AF-A0A7S2W719-F1
#
_entry.id   AF-A0A7S2W719-F1
#
_cell.length_a   1.000
_cell.length_b   1.000
_cell.length_c   1.000
_cell.angle_alpha   90.00
_cell.angle_beta   90.00
_cell.angle_gamma   90.00
#
_symmetry.space_group_name_H-M   'P 1'
#
loop_
_entity.id
_entity.type
_entity.pdbx_description
1 polymer ?
#
loop_
_entity_poly.entity_id
_entity_poly.type
_entity_poly.pdbx_seq_one_letter_code
_entity_poly.pdbx_strand_id
1 'polypeptide(L)'
;EIKQKREEISRTCLEQDMSAKELIRALTAKNQQMENSLAPPISEEEKMDELRGIHEQQELCRQEIARLQKEIDGSTVDAHSIQSQIAALEETLKDARKQQSVEVPRVSYSLSLYATISGIQWDYGRKDAVSGVISRKDEMREFSFDASRQSRFEIAESLWNLIDPAAE
;
A
#
# COMPACT_ATOMS: atom_id res chain seq x y z
N GLU A 1 79.64 64.40 37.43
CA GLU A 1 78.53 63.45 37.68
C GLU A 1 77.18 63.89 37.10
N ILE A 2 76.63 65.06 37.48
CA ILE A 2 75.28 65.48 37.00
C ILE A 2 75.20 65.67 35.47
N LYS A 3 76.24 66.21 34.83
CA LYS A 3 76.27 66.37 33.35
C LYS A 3 76.30 65.04 32.61
N GLN A 4 77.15 64.10 33.05
CA GLN A 4 77.23 62.75 32.47
C GLN A 4 75.91 61.98 32.60
N LYS A 5 75.25 62.04 33.76
CA LYS A 5 73.94 61.39 33.93
C LYS A 5 72.86 62.01 33.06
N ARG A 6 72.89 63.32 32.78
CA ARG A 6 71.95 63.97 31.85
C ARG A 6 72.19 63.57 30.40
N GLU A 7 73.45 63.42 29.98
CA GLU A 7 73.80 62.93 28.65
C GLU A 7 73.42 61.46 28.46
N GLU A 8 73.61 60.62 29.48
CA GLU A 8 73.15 59.23 29.47
C GLU A 8 71.62 59.15 29.37
N ILE A 9 70.87 59.87 30.21
CA ILE A 9 69.39 59.89 30.15
C ILE A 9 68.90 60.39 28.79
N SER A 10 69.54 61.41 28.22
CA SER A 10 69.19 61.93 26.88
C SER A 10 69.41 60.88 25.79
N ARG A 11 70.53 60.14 25.85
CA ARG A 11 70.78 58.99 24.95
C ARG A 11 69.75 57.89 25.11
N THR A 12 69.45 57.48 26.34
CA THR A 12 68.48 56.41 26.58
C THR A 12 67.07 56.81 26.15
N CYS A 13 66.67 58.07 26.37
CA CYS A 13 65.41 58.60 25.85
C CYS A 13 65.38 58.56 24.32
N LEU A 14 66.44 59.02 23.64
CA LEU A 14 66.51 58.99 22.17
C LEU A 14 66.46 57.56 21.60
N GLU A 15 67.16 56.61 22.22
CA GLU A 15 67.13 55.20 21.84
C GLU A 15 65.74 54.57 22.03
N GLN A 16 65.07 54.88 23.14
CA GLN A 16 63.69 54.46 23.39
C GLN A 16 62.72 55.07 22.38
N ASP A 17 62.90 56.34 22.02
CA ASP A 17 62.06 57.05 21.05
C ASP A 17 62.22 56.46 19.64
N MET A 18 63.45 56.08 19.28
CA MET A 18 63.75 55.41 18.01
C MET A 18 63.17 53.99 17.98
N SER A 19 63.33 53.23 19.05
CA SER A 19 62.76 51.88 19.17
C SER A 19 61.22 51.89 19.12
N ALA A 20 60.59 52.86 19.78
CA ALA A 20 59.13 53.05 19.72
C ALA A 20 58.65 53.40 18.31
N LYS A 21 59.38 54.26 17.58
CA LYS A 21 59.07 54.60 16.18
C LYS A 21 59.21 53.41 15.25
N GLU A 22 60.22 52.57 15.45
CA GLU A 22 60.40 51.33 14.69
C GLU A 22 59.28 50.33 14.96
N LEU A 23 58.87 50.18 16.23
CA LEU A 23 57.75 49.32 16.61
C LEU A 23 56.43 49.79 16.00
N ILE A 24 56.14 51.10 16.03
CA ILE A 24 54.95 51.68 15.41
C ILE A 24 54.96 51.43 13.90
N ARG A 25 56.10 51.61 13.22
CA ARG A 25 56.21 51.32 11.79
C ARG A 25 55.98 49.84 11.49
N ALA A 26 56.55 48.94 12.28
CA ALA A 26 56.36 47.50 12.13
C ALA A 26 54.89 47.09 12.33
N LEU A 27 54.24 47.64 13.36
CA LEU A 27 52.81 47.40 13.62
C LEU A 27 51.92 47.99 12.52
N THR A 28 52.25 49.19 12.01
CA THR A 28 51.51 49.83 10.91
C THR A 28 51.65 49.02 9.63
N ALA A 29 52.87 48.59 9.29
CA ALA A 29 53.12 47.74 8.13
C ALA A 29 52.40 46.39 8.25
N LYS A 30 52.40 45.79 9.45
CA LYS A 30 51.68 44.53 9.71
C LYS A 30 50.16 44.71 9.62
N ASN A 31 49.62 45.81 10.13
CA ASN A 31 48.19 46.12 9.98
C ASN A 31 47.82 46.29 8.52
N GLN A 32 48.62 47.04 7.76
CA GLN A 32 48.36 47.28 6.35
C GLN A 32 48.50 45.99 5.51
N GLN A 33 49.42 45.11 5.88
CA GLN A 33 49.53 43.79 5.29
C GLN A 33 48.32 42.90 5.62
N MET A 34 47.82 42.95 6.87
CA MET A 34 46.61 42.23 7.27
C MET A 34 45.36 42.77 6.55
N GLU A 35 45.20 44.09 6.50
CA GLU A 35 44.11 44.77 5.77
C GLU A 35 44.12 44.43 4.27
N ASN A 36 45.30 44.40 3.64
CA ASN A 36 45.42 44.02 2.23
C ASN A 36 45.25 42.50 1.99
N SER A 37 45.46 41.66 3.02
CA SER A 37 45.27 40.21 2.94
C SER A 37 43.84 39.77 3.24
N LEU A 38 43.04 40.64 3.85
CA LEU A 38 41.61 40.44 4.00
C LEU A 38 40.98 40.56 2.61
N ALA A 39 40.23 39.53 2.21
CA ALA A 39 39.42 39.60 1.00
C ALA A 39 38.53 40.85 1.06
N PRO A 40 38.27 41.51 -0.09
CA PRO A 40 37.32 42.61 -0.12
C PRO A 40 36.01 42.15 0.53
N PRO A 41 35.38 42.98 1.38
CA PRO A 41 34.11 42.62 1.99
C PRO A 41 33.13 42.31 0.86
N ILE A 42 32.69 41.04 0.80
CA ILE A 42 31.61 40.59 -0.08
C ILE A 42 30.47 41.57 0.09
N SER A 43 29.98 42.12 -1.01
CA SER A 43 28.95 43.17 -0.98
C SER A 43 27.74 42.68 -0.18
N GLU A 44 27.12 43.55 0.61
CA GLU A 44 25.87 43.19 1.31
C GLU A 44 24.80 42.70 0.32
N GLU A 45 24.81 43.20 -0.93
CA GLU A 45 23.96 42.71 -2.02
C GLU A 45 24.25 41.27 -2.42
N GLU A 46 25.51 40.87 -2.55
CA GLU A 46 25.89 39.49 -2.91
C GLU A 46 25.47 38.50 -1.82
N LYS A 47 25.61 38.89 -0.54
CA LYS A 47 25.13 38.07 0.59
C LYS A 47 23.60 37.99 0.63
N MET A 48 22.90 39.08 0.32
CA MET A 48 21.44 39.09 0.27
C MET A 48 20.90 38.23 -0.88
N ASP A 49 21.55 38.25 -2.04
CA ASP A 49 21.17 37.41 -3.18
C ASP A 49 21.45 35.92 -2.89
N GLU A 50 22.57 35.60 -2.25
CA GLU A 50 22.87 34.22 -1.82
C GLU A 50 21.85 33.71 -0.79
N LEU A 51 21.51 34.53 0.21
CA LEU A 51 20.45 34.21 1.19
C LEU A 51 19.09 34.02 0.54
N ARG A 52 18.75 34.83 -0.48
CA ARG A 52 17.50 34.70 -1.23
C ARG A 52 17.46 33.38 -2.02
N GLY A 53 18.55 33.05 -2.70
CA GLY A 53 18.66 31.78 -3.43
C GLY A 53 18.53 30.56 -2.50
N ILE A 54 19.15 30.59 -1.33
CA ILE A 54 19.01 29.54 -0.32
C ILE A 54 17.56 29.45 0.19
N HIS A 55 16.91 30.59 0.45
CA HIS A 55 15.53 30.61 0.92
C HIS A 55 14.56 30.08 -0.14
N GLU A 56 14.76 30.41 -1.42
CA GLU A 56 13.97 29.87 -2.52
C GLU A 56 14.14 28.35 -2.64
N GLN A 57 15.38 27.85 -2.54
CA GLN A 57 15.66 26.41 -2.54
C GLN A 57 15.02 25.71 -1.33
N GLN A 58 15.05 26.34 -0.16
CA GLN A 58 14.43 25.82 1.06
C GLN A 58 12.91 25.68 0.88
N GLU A 59 12.26 26.69 0.33
CA GLU A 59 10.81 26.64 0.08
C GLU A 59 10.44 25.61 -0.99
N LEU A 60 11.23 25.48 -2.06
CA LEU A 60 11.04 24.42 -3.06
C LEU A 60 11.18 23.03 -2.43
N CYS A 61 12.23 22.79 -1.64
CA CYS A 61 12.39 21.52 -0.92
C CYS A 61 11.22 21.26 0.03
N ARG A 62 10.74 22.29 0.73
CA ARG A 62 9.62 22.16 1.67
C ARG A 62 8.32 21.78 0.96
N GLN A 63 8.06 22.35 -0.21
CA GLN A 63 6.90 22.01 -1.04
C GLN A 63 6.98 20.57 -1.54
N GLU A 64 8.15 20.11 -2.01
CA GLU A 64 8.33 18.73 -2.44
C GLU A 64 8.19 17.73 -1.29
N ILE A 65 8.72 18.04 -0.11
CA ILE A 65 8.53 17.20 1.10
C ILE A 65 7.03 17.07 1.42
N ALA A 66 6.29 18.18 1.39
CA ALA A 66 4.84 18.16 1.65
C ALA A 66 4.08 17.36 0.59
N ARG A 67 4.47 17.44 -0.69
CA ARG A 67 3.88 16.65 -1.77
C ARG A 67 4.13 15.16 -1.56
N LEU A 68 5.38 14.77 -1.30
CA LEU A 68 5.77 13.37 -1.07
C LEU A 68 5.09 12.80 0.18
N GLN A 69 4.95 13.58 1.25
CA GLN A 69 4.21 13.16 2.44
C GLN A 69 2.74 12.86 2.12
N LYS A 70 2.08 13.71 1.32
CA LYS A 70 0.70 13.46 0.89
C LYS A 70 0.58 12.19 0.03
N GLU A 71 1.55 11.93 -0.83
CA GLU A 71 1.60 10.70 -1.64
C GLU A 71 1.82 9.45 -0.78
N ILE A 72 2.70 9.53 0.23
CA ILE A 72 2.89 8.46 1.21
C ILE A 72 1.59 8.20 1.96
N ASP A 73 0.96 9.24 2.51
CA ASP A 73 -0.29 9.10 3.25
C ASP A 73 -1.38 8.47 2.38
N GLY A 74 -1.54 8.94 1.14
CA GLY A 74 -2.48 8.34 0.18
C GLY A 74 -2.20 6.85 -0.08
N SER A 75 -0.93 6.51 -0.35
CA SER A 75 -0.50 5.13 -0.56
C SER A 75 -0.73 4.25 0.67
N THR A 76 -0.54 4.77 1.89
CA THR A 76 -0.83 4.01 3.11
C THR A 76 -2.31 3.71 3.28
N VAL A 77 -3.19 4.66 2.93
CA VAL A 77 -4.65 4.45 2.97
C VAL A 77 -5.07 3.39 1.96
N ASP A 78 -4.53 3.46 0.74
CA ASP A 78 -4.80 2.47 -0.31
C ASP A 78 -4.32 1.07 0.11
N ALA A 79 -3.13 0.97 0.70
CA ALA A 79 -2.60 -0.29 1.22
C ALA A 79 -3.51 -0.88 2.31
N HIS A 80 -4.01 -0.07 3.24
CA HIS A 80 -4.95 -0.54 4.27
C HIS A 80 -6.29 -0.99 3.66
N SER A 81 -6.81 -0.26 2.67
CA SER A 81 -8.04 -0.63 1.96
C SER A 81 -7.90 -1.97 1.24
N ILE A 82 -6.79 -2.16 0.51
CA ILE A 82 -6.48 -3.42 -0.18
C ILE A 82 -6.34 -4.56 0.82
N GLN A 83 -5.65 -4.34 1.95
CA GLN A 83 -5.49 -5.35 2.99
C GLN A 83 -6.85 -5.79 3.58
N SER A 84 -7.76 -4.85 3.80
CA SER A 84 -9.13 -5.16 4.25
C SER A 84 -9.92 -5.97 3.21
N GLN A 85 -9.77 -5.64 1.92
CA GLN A 85 -10.43 -6.37 0.84
C GLN A 85 -9.89 -7.80 0.71
N ILE A 86 -8.58 -8.00 0.87
CA ILE A 86 -7.95 -9.32 0.89
C ILE A 86 -8.53 -10.16 2.04
N ALA A 87 -8.60 -9.61 3.26
CA ALA A 87 -9.15 -10.32 4.41
C ALA A 87 -10.62 -10.74 4.19
N ALA A 88 -11.45 -9.85 3.63
CA ALA A 88 -12.83 -10.17 3.30
C ALA A 88 -12.93 -11.26 2.21
N LEU A 89 -12.08 -11.20 1.18
CA LEU A 89 -12.04 -12.22 0.14
C LEU A 89 -11.59 -13.58 0.68
N GLU A 90 -10.59 -13.62 1.58
CA GLU A 90 -10.15 -14.85 2.22
C GLU A 90 -11.27 -15.53 3.03
N GLU A 91 -12.08 -14.74 3.74
CA GLU A 91 -13.25 -15.24 4.46
C GLU A 91 -14.29 -15.83 3.50
N THR A 92 -14.65 -15.12 2.43
CA THR A 92 -15.60 -15.64 1.42
C THR A 92 -15.09 -16.91 0.74
N LEU A 93 -13.78 -17.00 0.48
CA LEU A 93 -13.15 -18.17 -0.11
C LEU A 93 -13.20 -19.37 0.85
N LYS A 94 -12.96 -19.12 2.14
CA LYS A 94 -13.07 -20.15 3.18
C LYS A 94 -14.49 -20.70 3.27
N ASP A 95 -15.50 -19.84 3.23
CA ASP A 95 -16.91 -20.24 3.25
C ASP A 95 -17.30 -21.03 1.99
N ALA A 96 -16.87 -20.57 0.80
CA ALA A 96 -17.09 -21.28 -0.45
C ALA A 96 -16.44 -22.67 -0.44
N ARG A 97 -15.20 -22.80 0.08
CA ARG A 97 -14.53 -24.09 0.25
C ARG A 97 -15.26 -25.01 1.22
N LYS A 98 -15.81 -24.48 2.31
CA LYS A 98 -16.60 -25.25 3.27
C LYS A 98 -17.90 -25.77 2.64
N GLN A 99 -18.59 -24.93 1.87
CA GLN A 99 -19.77 -25.36 1.11
C GLN A 99 -19.39 -26.43 0.08
N GLN A 100 -18.27 -26.26 -0.63
CA GLN A 100 -17.81 -27.24 -1.61
C GLN A 100 -17.42 -28.58 -0.97
N SER A 101 -16.81 -28.59 0.20
CA SER A 101 -16.34 -29.82 0.84
C SER A 101 -17.45 -30.60 1.55
N VAL A 102 -18.51 -29.93 2.01
CA VAL A 102 -19.58 -30.57 2.80
C VAL A 102 -20.88 -30.70 2.00
N GLU A 103 -21.38 -29.61 1.42
CA GLU A 103 -22.70 -29.60 0.80
C GLU A 103 -22.68 -30.28 -0.57
N VAL A 104 -21.64 -30.08 -1.39
CA VAL A 104 -21.60 -30.71 -2.73
C VAL A 104 -21.56 -32.24 -2.65
N PRO A 105 -20.71 -32.89 -1.83
CA PRO A 105 -20.75 -34.34 -1.67
C PRO A 105 -22.07 -34.83 -1.06
N ARG A 106 -22.64 -34.08 -0.12
CA ARG A 106 -23.92 -34.43 0.51
C ARG A 106 -25.08 -34.41 -0.50
N VAL A 107 -25.16 -33.37 -1.33
CA VAL A 107 -26.16 -33.25 -2.40
C VAL A 107 -25.93 -34.33 -3.45
N SER A 108 -24.69 -34.57 -3.87
CA SER A 108 -24.33 -35.63 -4.81
C SER A 108 -24.73 -37.01 -4.29
N TYR A 109 -24.46 -37.30 -3.02
CA TYR A 109 -24.87 -38.53 -2.36
C TYR A 109 -26.40 -38.66 -2.29
N SER A 110 -27.09 -37.58 -1.93
CA SER A 110 -28.57 -37.57 -1.88
C SER A 110 -29.17 -37.82 -3.26
N LEU A 111 -28.65 -37.19 -4.32
CA LEU A 111 -29.07 -37.43 -5.70
C LEU A 111 -28.78 -38.87 -6.14
N SER A 112 -27.62 -39.41 -5.76
CA SER A 112 -27.27 -40.82 -6.01
C SER A 112 -28.21 -41.78 -5.29
N LEU A 113 -28.60 -41.48 -4.05
CA LEU A 113 -29.61 -42.24 -3.31
C LEU A 113 -30.97 -42.17 -4.00
N TYR A 114 -31.41 -40.99 -4.45
CA TYR A 114 -32.64 -40.85 -5.21
C TYR A 114 -32.62 -41.71 -6.47
N ALA A 115 -31.53 -41.65 -7.26
CA ALA A 115 -31.38 -42.46 -8.47
C ALA A 115 -31.34 -43.97 -8.15
N THR A 116 -30.71 -44.37 -7.04
CA THR A 116 -30.59 -45.78 -6.63
C THR A 116 -31.92 -46.34 -6.13
N ILE A 117 -32.67 -45.57 -5.34
CA ILE A 117 -33.94 -46.00 -4.74
C ILE A 117 -35.04 -45.99 -5.79
N SER A 118 -35.15 -44.90 -6.56
CA SER A 118 -36.22 -44.76 -7.55
C SER A 118 -35.93 -45.47 -8.87
N GLY A 119 -34.65 -45.67 -9.22
CA GLY A 119 -34.28 -46.14 -10.55
C GLY A 119 -34.64 -45.17 -11.69
N ILE A 120 -35.05 -43.94 -11.36
CA ILE A 120 -35.50 -42.95 -12.35
C ILE A 120 -34.30 -42.24 -12.98
N GLN A 121 -34.27 -42.24 -14.30
CA GLN A 121 -33.45 -41.38 -15.14
C GLN A 121 -34.36 -40.32 -15.78
N TRP A 122 -34.20 -39.07 -15.38
CA TRP A 122 -35.00 -37.96 -15.89
C TRP A 122 -34.54 -37.51 -17.28
N ASP A 123 -35.48 -37.32 -18.20
CA ASP A 123 -35.24 -36.64 -19.47
C ASP A 123 -35.59 -35.15 -19.33
N TYR A 124 -34.55 -34.31 -19.28
CA TYR A 124 -34.67 -32.86 -19.15
C TYR A 124 -34.88 -32.14 -20.50
N GLY A 125 -34.99 -32.87 -21.61
CA GLY A 125 -35.17 -32.29 -22.95
C GLY A 125 -36.51 -31.60 -23.15
N ARG A 126 -37.53 -31.94 -22.36
CA ARG A 126 -38.88 -31.36 -22.43
C ARG A 126 -39.17 -30.57 -21.14
N LYS A 127 -39.42 -29.27 -21.26
CA LYS A 127 -39.71 -28.40 -20.10
C LYS A 127 -41.16 -28.50 -19.61
N ASP A 128 -42.07 -28.89 -20.49
CA ASP A 128 -43.52 -28.90 -20.21
C ASP A 128 -44.03 -30.29 -19.77
N ALA A 129 -43.16 -31.29 -19.78
CA ALA A 129 -43.48 -32.66 -19.43
C ALA A 129 -42.47 -33.22 -18.43
N VAL A 130 -42.97 -33.99 -17.47
CA VAL A 130 -42.16 -34.79 -16.56
C VAL A 130 -41.96 -36.15 -17.24
N SER A 131 -40.84 -36.31 -17.93
CA SER A 131 -40.50 -37.52 -18.67
C SER A 131 -39.21 -38.15 -18.18
N GLY A 132 -39.10 -39.45 -18.37
CA GLY A 132 -37.92 -40.19 -18.00
C GLY A 132 -38.13 -41.68 -18.15
N VAL A 133 -37.18 -42.42 -17.58
CA VAL A 133 -37.15 -43.87 -17.65
C VAL A 133 -36.89 -44.44 -16.26
N ILE A 134 -37.63 -45.50 -15.90
CA ILE A 134 -37.42 -46.24 -14.65
C ILE A 134 -36.78 -47.57 -14.99
N SER A 135 -35.61 -47.83 -14.41
CA SER A 135 -34.84 -49.06 -14.62
C SER A 135 -34.83 -49.91 -13.36
N ARG A 136 -35.45 -51.09 -13.38
CA ARG A 136 -35.50 -52.03 -12.23
C ARG A 136 -35.34 -53.47 -12.69
N LYS A 137 -34.34 -54.19 -12.12
CA LYS A 137 -34.14 -55.65 -12.27
C LYS A 137 -34.46 -56.21 -13.68
N ASP A 138 -33.82 -55.65 -14.71
CA ASP A 138 -33.98 -55.96 -16.15
C ASP A 138 -35.20 -55.41 -16.89
N GLU A 139 -36.10 -54.66 -16.25
CA GLU A 139 -37.18 -53.93 -16.93
C GLU A 139 -36.88 -52.43 -16.99
N MET A 140 -37.02 -51.86 -18.19
CA MET A 140 -36.90 -50.44 -18.46
C MET A 140 -38.27 -49.92 -18.91
N ARG A 141 -38.86 -49.02 -18.11
CA ARG A 141 -40.19 -48.45 -18.38
C ARG A 141 -40.09 -46.94 -18.60
N GLU A 142 -40.48 -46.50 -19.79
CA GLU A 142 -40.58 -45.08 -20.10
C GLU A 142 -41.87 -44.48 -19.52
N PHE A 143 -41.79 -43.25 -19.04
CA PHE A 143 -42.96 -42.48 -18.61
C PHE A 143 -42.89 -41.05 -19.15
N SER A 144 -44.06 -40.46 -19.39
CA SER A 144 -44.20 -39.06 -19.75
C SER A 144 -45.53 -38.54 -19.21
N PHE A 145 -45.44 -37.60 -18.28
CA PHE A 145 -46.59 -36.93 -17.68
C PHE A 145 -46.60 -35.47 -18.12
N ASP A 146 -47.77 -34.95 -18.47
CA ASP A 146 -47.94 -33.53 -18.82
C ASP A 146 -48.19 -32.74 -17.54
N ALA A 147 -47.23 -31.88 -17.17
CA ALA A 147 -47.30 -31.09 -15.94
C ALA A 147 -48.44 -30.05 -15.96
N SER A 148 -49.03 -29.80 -17.12
CA SER A 148 -50.17 -28.88 -17.31
C SER A 148 -51.52 -29.55 -17.12
N ARG A 149 -51.59 -30.89 -17.24
CA ARG A 149 -52.85 -31.65 -17.23
C ARG A 149 -53.06 -32.45 -15.95
N GLN A 150 -51.98 -32.83 -15.27
CA GLN A 150 -52.03 -33.66 -14.07
C GLN A 150 -51.55 -32.88 -12.86
N SER A 151 -52.13 -33.15 -11.70
CA SER A 151 -51.68 -32.53 -10.46
C SER A 151 -50.34 -33.12 -10.01
N ARG A 152 -49.55 -32.35 -9.23
CA ARG A 152 -48.28 -32.84 -8.66
C ARG A 152 -48.46 -34.12 -7.85
N PHE A 153 -49.62 -34.29 -7.22
CA PHE A 153 -49.95 -35.47 -6.43
C PHE A 153 -50.18 -36.69 -7.32
N GLU A 154 -50.99 -36.56 -8.37
CA GLU A 154 -51.27 -37.63 -9.35
C GLU A 154 -49.99 -38.12 -10.04
N ILE A 155 -49.09 -37.20 -10.40
CA ILE A 155 -47.78 -37.52 -10.99
C ILE A 155 -46.93 -38.30 -9.98
N ALA A 156 -46.87 -37.87 -8.73
CA ALA A 156 -46.09 -38.54 -7.69
C ALA A 156 -46.61 -39.95 -7.38
N GLU A 157 -47.93 -40.12 -7.26
CA GLU A 157 -48.58 -41.42 -7.04
C GLU A 157 -48.31 -42.36 -8.23
N SER A 158 -48.46 -41.86 -9.46
CA SER A 158 -48.15 -42.63 -10.67
C SER A 158 -46.68 -43.07 -10.72
N LEU A 159 -45.75 -42.19 -10.33
CA LEU A 159 -44.32 -42.52 -10.26
C LEU A 159 -44.04 -43.59 -9.20
N TRP A 160 -44.61 -43.47 -8.00
CA TRP A 160 -44.43 -44.47 -6.94
C TRP A 160 -44.96 -45.84 -7.34
N ASN A 161 -46.13 -45.91 -8.00
CA ASN A 161 -46.70 -47.16 -8.52
C ASN A 161 -45.81 -47.80 -9.60
N LEU A 162 -45.07 -47.00 -10.37
CA LEU A 162 -44.12 -47.52 -11.37
C LEU A 162 -42.81 -48.01 -10.73
N ILE A 163 -42.35 -47.37 -9.65
CA ILE A 163 -41.14 -47.76 -8.91
C ILE A 163 -41.38 -49.07 -8.16
N ASP A 164 -42.49 -49.15 -7.41
CA ASP A 164 -42.84 -50.35 -6.63
C ASP A 164 -44.31 -50.74 -6.78
N PRO A 165 -44.66 -51.52 -7.81
CA PRO A 165 -46.05 -51.93 -8.05
C PRO A 165 -46.58 -52.95 -7.03
N ALA A 166 -45.76 -53.36 -6.04
CA ALA A 166 -46.09 -54.34 -5.01
C ALA A 166 -46.30 -53.71 -3.61
N ALA A 167 -46.45 -52.38 -3.51
CA ALA A 167 -46.69 -51.67 -2.25
C ALA A 167 -48.18 -51.65 -1.82
N GLU A 168 -48.97 -52.63 -2.25
CA GLU A 168 -50.30 -52.98 -1.70
C GLU A 168 -50.23 -54.23 -0.82
#